data_AF-A0A7W1W7J3-F1
#
_entry.id   AF-A0A7W1W7J3-F1
#
_cell.length_a   1.000
_cell.length_b   1.000
_cell.length_c   1.000
_cell.angle_alpha   90.00
_cell.angle_beta   90.00
_cell.angle_gamma   90.00
#
_symmetry.space_group_name_H-M   'P 1'
#
loop_
_entity.id
_entity.type
_entity.pdbx_description
1 polymer ?
#
loop_
_entity_poly.entity_id
_entity_poly.type
_entity_poly.pdbx_seq_one_letter_code
_entity_poly.pdbx_strand_id
1 'polypeptide(L)'
;MSIELEKAVDLIERAAEELFESDSTVRSVGVIRTGAGGYGFRAVRNSAIPTPLNARTLPVREVLEIPVFYTDTFGEVESQLLVPGTGPATPSNSSSVPEVNPHS
;
A
#
# COMPACT_ATOMS: atom_id res chain seq x y z
N MET A 1 -17.50 -0.27 15.64
CA MET A 1 -18.42 -1.07 14.83
C MET A 1 -17.60 -1.86 13.82
N SER A 2 -17.96 -3.09 13.46
CA SER A 2 -17.23 -3.85 12.44
C SER A 2 -18.21 -4.21 11.31
N ILE A 3 -17.76 -4.11 10.06
CA ILE A 3 -18.63 -4.22 8.88
C ILE A 3 -18.38 -5.51 8.11
N GLU A 4 -19.25 -5.85 7.17
CA GLU A 4 -19.05 -6.95 6.23
C GLU A 4 -17.97 -6.62 5.20
N LEU A 5 -17.33 -7.66 4.66
CA LEU A 5 -16.20 -7.52 3.74
C LEU A 5 -16.59 -6.76 2.46
N GLU A 6 -17.73 -7.11 1.85
CA GLU A 6 -18.20 -6.50 0.60
C GLU A 6 -18.37 -4.98 0.77
N LYS A 7 -19.07 -4.56 1.83
CA LYS A 7 -19.20 -3.15 2.20
C LYS A 7 -17.86 -2.48 2.48
N ALA A 8 -16.90 -3.18 3.08
CA ALA A 8 -15.58 -2.63 3.35
C ALA A 8 -14.78 -2.40 2.07
N VAL A 9 -14.92 -3.29 1.09
CA VAL A 9 -14.28 -3.18 -0.22
C VAL A 9 -14.91 -2.02 -1.01
N ASP A 10 -16.23 -1.85 -0.98
CA ASP A 10 -16.88 -0.74 -1.68
C ASP A 10 -16.51 0.65 -1.11
N LEU A 11 -16.16 0.69 0.18
CA LEU A 11 -15.83 1.94 0.88
C LEU A 11 -14.32 2.21 0.94
N ILE A 12 -13.46 1.29 0.47
CA ILE A 12 -12.00 1.43 0.63
C ILE A 12 -11.44 2.62 -0.15
N GLU A 13 -12.00 2.95 -1.31
CA GLU A 13 -11.51 4.07 -2.12
C GLU A 13 -11.74 5.40 -1.41
N ARG A 14 -12.93 5.61 -0.85
CA ARG A 14 -13.25 6.79 -0.04
C ARG A 14 -12.42 6.86 1.24
N ALA A 15 -12.23 5.71 1.89
CA ALA A 15 -11.38 5.65 3.07
C ALA A 15 -9.91 5.97 2.73
N ALA A 16 -9.43 5.52 1.57
CA ALA A 16 -8.09 5.83 1.10
C ALA A 16 -7.91 7.32 0.82
N GLU A 17 -8.90 7.96 0.16
CA GLU A 17 -8.91 9.41 -0.10
C GLU A 17 -8.77 10.20 1.22
N GLU A 18 -9.64 9.94 2.20
CA GLU A 18 -9.60 10.62 3.49
C GLU A 18 -8.28 10.37 4.26
N LEU A 19 -7.79 9.12 4.23
CA LEU A 19 -6.56 8.77 4.94
C LEU A 19 -5.31 9.38 4.30
N PHE A 20 -5.23 9.45 2.96
CA PHE A 20 -4.11 10.08 2.27
C PHE A 20 -4.11 11.60 2.41
N GLU A 21 -5.28 12.24 2.42
CA GLU A 21 -5.39 13.68 2.70
C GLU A 21 -5.03 14.00 4.15
N SER A 22 -5.42 13.11 5.08
CA SER A 22 -5.17 13.33 6.50
C SER A 22 -3.72 13.12 6.91
N ASP A 23 -2.97 12.19 6.31
CA ASP A 23 -1.61 11.84 6.74
C ASP A 23 -0.73 11.51 5.54
N SER A 24 0.19 12.43 5.23
CA SER A 24 1.12 12.30 4.10
C SER A 24 2.11 11.13 4.23
N THR A 25 2.21 10.50 5.39
CA THR A 25 3.08 9.33 5.59
C THR A 25 2.40 8.02 5.21
N VAL A 26 1.08 8.02 4.98
CA VAL A 26 0.33 6.84 4.54
C VAL A 26 0.76 6.46 3.12
N ARG A 27 1.11 5.19 2.93
CA ARG A 27 1.57 4.62 1.65
C ARG A 27 0.55 3.68 1.02
N SER A 28 -0.21 2.99 1.85
CA SER A 28 -1.27 2.10 1.38
C SER A 28 -2.36 1.96 2.42
N VAL A 29 -3.56 1.63 1.94
CA VAL A 29 -4.73 1.33 2.75
C VAL A 29 -5.28 -0.02 2.29
N GLY A 30 -5.69 -0.86 3.24
CA GLY A 30 -6.26 -2.19 2.97
C GLY A 30 -7.40 -2.52 3.92
N VAL A 31 -8.20 -3.52 3.56
CA VAL A 31 -9.22 -4.08 4.46
C VAL A 31 -8.60 -5.20 5.31
N ILE A 32 -8.85 -5.17 6.62
CA ILE A 32 -8.44 -6.23 7.53
C ILE A 32 -9.59 -6.77 8.36
N ARG A 33 -9.47 -8.01 8.82
CA ARG A 33 -10.37 -8.58 9.80
C ARG A 33 -10.02 -8.05 11.19
N THR A 34 -11.00 -7.48 11.86
CA THR A 34 -10.92 -7.03 13.25
C THR A 34 -11.11 -8.20 14.21
N GLY A 35 -10.49 -8.14 15.39
CA GLY A 35 -10.62 -9.18 16.42
C GLY A 35 -12.05 -9.39 16.94
N ALA A 36 -12.94 -8.41 16.72
CA ALA A 36 -14.36 -8.47 17.07
C ALA A 36 -15.24 -9.19 16.04
N GLY A 37 -14.66 -9.80 15.00
CA GLY A 37 -15.37 -10.67 14.06
C GLY A 37 -15.92 -9.98 12.80
N GLY A 38 -15.65 -8.70 12.56
CA GLY A 38 -15.96 -8.03 11.28
C GLY A 38 -14.72 -7.38 10.65
N TYR A 39 -14.91 -6.46 9.71
CA TYR A 39 -13.83 -5.84 8.94
C TYR A 39 -13.66 -4.34 9.25
N GLY A 40 -12.45 -3.84 9.00
CA GLY A 40 -12.07 -2.44 9.13
C GLY A 40 -10.89 -2.10 8.21
N PHE A 41 -10.38 -0.87 8.30
CA PHE A 41 -9.29 -0.40 7.44
C PHE A 41 -7.94 -0.51 8.14
N ARG A 42 -6.89 -0.80 7.39
CA ARG A 42 -5.50 -0.72 7.85
C ARG A 42 -4.73 0.26 6.98
N ALA A 43 -4.21 1.31 7.59
CA ALA A 43 -3.32 2.26 6.95
C ALA A 43 -1.86 1.88 7.27
N VAL A 44 -1.05 1.72 6.23
CA VAL A 44 0.39 1.51 6.36
C VAL A 44 1.08 2.85 6.17
N ARG A 45 1.84 3.27 7.18
CA ARG A 45 2.57 4.53 7.19
C ARG A 45 4.07 4.28 7.12
N ASN A 46 4.80 5.17 6.47
CA ASN A 46 6.24 5.22 6.55
C ASN A 46 6.66 6.35 7.50
N SER A 47 6.84 6.01 8.76
CA SER A 47 7.25 6.93 9.83
C SER A 47 8.68 7.48 9.67
N ALA A 48 9.48 6.94 8.75
CA ALA A 48 10.83 7.42 8.47
C ALA A 48 10.84 8.64 7.52
N ILE A 49 9.71 9.01 6.91
CA ILE A 49 9.63 10.16 6.01
C ILE A 49 9.68 11.45 6.84
N PRO A 50 10.62 12.37 6.55
CA PRO A 50 10.63 13.68 7.16
C PRO A 50 9.34 14.43 6.81
N THR A 51 8.49 14.66 7.80
CA THR A 51 7.27 15.45 7.66
C THR A 51 7.45 16.80 8.33
N PRO A 52 7.04 17.91 7.68
CA PRO A 52 7.04 19.23 8.30
C PRO A 52 6.28 19.19 9.64
N LEU A 53 6.76 19.91 10.65
CA LEU A 53 6.13 19.91 11.98
C LEU A 53 4.63 20.30 11.91
N ASN A 54 4.29 21.22 11.00
CA ASN A 54 2.92 21.71 10.80
C ASN A 54 2.04 20.74 9.99
N ALA A 55 2.63 19.73 9.35
CA ALA A 55 1.93 18.66 8.63
C ALA A 55 1.69 17.42 9.50
N ARG A 56 2.08 17.46 10.80
CA ARG A 56 1.76 16.40 11.75
C ARG A 56 0.30 16.50 12.18
N THR A 57 -0.53 15.73 11.50
CA THR A 57 -1.94 15.54 11.82
C THR A 57 -2.12 14.38 12.79
N LEU A 58 -3.16 14.45 13.62
CA LEU A 58 -3.52 13.33 14.48
C LEU A 58 -4.07 12.19 13.62
N PRO A 59 -3.71 10.92 13.91
CA PRO A 59 -4.20 9.78 13.15
C PRO A 59 -5.72 9.66 13.26
N VAL A 60 -6.38 9.56 12.11
CA VAL A 60 -7.82 9.33 11.98
C VAL A 60 -8.15 7.94 12.51
N ARG A 61 -8.93 7.87 13.61
CA ARG A 61 -9.23 6.59 14.27
C ARG A 61 -10.35 5.81 13.61
N GLU A 62 -11.23 6.51 12.92
CA GLU A 62 -12.39 5.95 12.24
C GLU A 62 -12.71 6.77 11.00
N VAL A 63 -13.11 6.08 9.93
CA VAL A 63 -13.61 6.68 8.70
C VAL A 63 -14.97 6.07 8.45
N LEU A 64 -16.01 6.90 8.29
CA LEU A 64 -17.39 6.43 8.11
C LEU A 64 -17.84 5.43 9.22
N GLU A 65 -17.46 5.68 10.47
CA GLU A 65 -17.71 4.82 11.64
C GLU A 65 -17.02 3.44 11.59
N ILE A 66 -16.11 3.23 10.63
CA ILE A 66 -15.32 2.01 10.46
C ILE A 66 -13.94 2.23 11.09
N PRO A 67 -13.47 1.33 11.96
CA PRO A 67 -12.20 1.51 12.65
C PRO A 67 -11.01 1.44 11.69
N VAL A 68 -10.06 2.34 11.90
CA VAL A 68 -8.79 2.41 11.18
C VAL A 68 -7.66 1.96 12.10
N PHE A 69 -6.84 1.04 11.61
CA PHE A 69 -5.68 0.52 12.31
C PHE A 69 -4.42 0.98 11.59
N TYR A 70 -3.46 1.52 12.34
CA TYR A 70 -2.20 1.97 11.77
C TYR A 70 -1.10 0.91 11.92
N THR A 71 -0.24 0.82 10.92
CA THR A 71 1.01 0.07 11.02
C THR A 71 2.11 0.91 10.44
N ASP A 72 3.15 1.12 11.23
CA ASP A 72 4.32 1.88 10.81
C ASP A 72 5.39 0.93 10.25
N THR A 73 5.91 1.27 9.08
CA THR A 73 7.09 0.65 8.50
C THR A 73 8.27 1.59 8.68
N PHE A 74 9.39 1.05 9.18
CA PHE A 74 10.64 1.78 9.38
C PHE A 74 11.59 1.45 8.22
N GLY A 75 11.32 2.00 7.03
CA GLY A 75 12.12 1.76 5.82
C GLY A 75 11.33 2.01 4.54
N GLU A 76 12.03 2.32 3.44
CA GLU A 76 11.42 2.28 2.11
C GLU A 76 11.02 0.84 1.78
N VAL A 77 9.77 0.64 1.39
CA VAL A 77 9.31 -0.65 0.87
C VAL A 77 9.82 -0.74 -0.57
N GLU A 78 11.11 -1.08 -0.74
CA GLU A 78 11.77 -1.23 -2.07
C GLU A 78 11.38 -2.54 -2.80
N SER A 79 10.37 -3.30 -2.36
CA SER A 79 10.06 -4.61 -2.93
C SER A 79 8.60 -4.98 -2.64
N GLN A 80 7.76 -5.57 -3.51
CA GLN A 80 7.93 -6.30 -4.76
C GLN A 80 6.63 -6.19 -5.59
N LEU A 81 6.63 -5.46 -6.71
CA LEU A 81 5.72 -5.78 -7.81
C LEU A 81 6.41 -6.81 -8.69
N LEU A 82 6.51 -8.05 -8.20
CA LEU A 82 6.63 -9.20 -9.10
C LEU A 82 5.25 -9.36 -9.72
N VAL A 83 5.00 -8.60 -10.80
CA VAL A 83 3.91 -8.91 -11.72
C VAL A 83 4.17 -10.34 -12.16
N PRO A 84 3.29 -11.32 -11.88
CA PRO A 84 3.43 -12.63 -12.49
C PRO A 84 3.28 -12.37 -13.99
N GLY A 85 4.38 -12.45 -14.73
CA GLY A 85 4.35 -12.50 -16.17
C GLY A 85 3.60 -13.77 -16.54
N THR A 86 2.29 -13.68 -16.74
CA THR A 86 1.52 -14.75 -17.37
C THR A 86 1.91 -14.78 -18.85
N GLY A 87 2.94 -15.55 -19.15
CA GLY A 87 3.34 -15.97 -20.50
C GLY A 87 3.85 -17.41 -20.42
N PRO A 88 3.40 -18.32 -21.28
CA PRO A 88 3.55 -19.76 -21.06
C PRO A 88 5.02 -20.19 -21.18
N ALA A 89 5.37 -21.19 -20.36
CA ALA A 89 6.70 -21.77 -20.24
C ALA A 89 7.30 -22.22 -21.58
N THR A 90 8.54 -21.83 -21.84
CA THR A 90 9.48 -22.59 -22.68
C THR A 90 10.91 -22.40 -22.15
N PRO A 91 11.65 -23.47 -21.84
CA PRO A 91 13.06 -23.38 -21.50
C PRO A 91 13.84 -23.34 -22.81
N SER A 92 14.74 -22.36 -23.00
CA SER A 92 16.01 -22.56 -23.72
C SER A 92 16.79 -21.27 -23.88
N ASN A 93 18.08 -21.42 -23.55
CA ASN A 93 19.23 -20.76 -24.13
C ASN A 93 19.55 -19.32 -23.71
N SER A 94 20.52 -19.26 -22.78
CA SER A 94 21.63 -18.33 -22.75
C SER A 94 21.96 -17.72 -24.11
N SER A 95 21.78 -16.41 -24.25
CA SER A 95 22.31 -15.60 -25.35
C SER A 95 23.14 -14.46 -24.75
N SER A 96 24.46 -14.56 -24.93
CA SER A 96 25.45 -13.54 -24.63
C SER A 96 25.36 -12.42 -25.66
N VAL A 97 25.22 -11.16 -25.22
CA VAL A 97 25.25 -9.97 -26.07
C VAL A 97 26.70 -9.50 -26.24
N PRO A 98 27.26 -9.36 -27.46
CA PRO A 98 28.46 -8.56 -27.68
C PRO A 98 28.06 -7.12 -28.06
N GLU A 99 28.65 -6.18 -27.34
CA GLU A 99 28.58 -4.73 -27.56
C GLU A 99 29.20 -4.36 -28.93
N VAL A 100 28.46 -3.68 -29.79
CA VAL A 100 29.00 -3.13 -31.06
C VAL A 100 29.04 -1.60 -30.94
N ASN A 101 30.26 -1.09 -30.84
CA ASN A 101 30.62 0.32 -30.76
C ASN A 101 30.51 0.99 -32.15
N PRO A 102 29.77 2.10 -32.33
CA PRO A 102 29.63 2.75 -33.63
C PRO A 102 30.69 3.85 -33.81
N HIS A 103 31.78 3.57 -34.53
CA HIS A 103 32.60 4.61 -35.16
C HIS A 103 33.42 4.05 -36.33
N SER A 104 32.99 4.36 -37.55
CA SER A 104 33.79 4.88 -38.69
C SER A 104 32.88 5.14 -39.87
#